data_AF-A0AAD4RWY7-F1
#
_entry.id   AF-A0AAD4RWY7-F1
#
_cell.length_a   1.000
_cell.length_b   1.000
_cell.length_c   1.000
_cell.angle_alpha   90.00
_cell.angle_beta   90.00
_cell.angle_gamma   90.00
#
_symmetry.space_group_name_H-M   'P 1'
#
loop_
_entity.id
_entity.type
_entity.pdbx_description
1 polymer ?
#
loop_
_entity_poly.entity_id
_entity_poly.type
_entity_poly.pdbx_seq_one_letter_code
_entity_poly.pdbx_strand_id
1 'polypeptide(L)'
;MNTTSYGFVLISWLLLLAFTPLGIYSETKHNLVKMTLVQHAVTQGAFCLDGSLPGYHLDRGYGTGANNWLLQFEGGGWCNDIESCLERAKSRRGSTKYMSKWEYFNGILSNNASLNPDFHNWNRVKLRYCDGASFSGDSLYQNETVKLYFRGQRIWKAIILDLLPKGLNVADKALLSGCSAGGLATFLHCDNFTSFLPETTSAKCMSDAGFFLDIRDISLQHTARQFFEKLILLQGTEQFLNENCTSSRYYPYQCFFPQYALPYVKAPYFILNSAYDVFQFHHNLVPPSTDLRGHWSRCKNNPAACNLHQLTILQGFRFEMLKALLFFYEYSKTGGMFLNSCFAHCQSESQDTWFAADSPRVHNRTIAESVGDWYFERRVTKLVDCAYPCDNSCHNTIG
;
A
#
# COMPACT_ATOMS: atom_id res chain seq x y z
N MET A 1 49.25 21.14 -69.21
CA MET A 1 47.86 20.95 -69.70
C MET A 1 46.97 20.74 -68.49
N ASN A 2 45.70 21.16 -68.55
CA ASN A 2 44.64 21.02 -67.53
C ASN A 2 44.98 21.61 -66.13
N THR A 3 44.64 22.87 -65.83
CA THR A 3 43.31 23.44 -65.46
C THR A 3 42.88 23.22 -64.01
N THR A 4 42.96 24.29 -63.19
CA THR A 4 41.91 24.90 -62.31
C THR A 4 41.05 24.01 -61.36
N SER A 5 40.61 24.45 -60.17
CA SER A 5 40.57 25.77 -59.49
C SER A 5 40.31 25.62 -57.96
N TYR A 6 40.17 26.76 -57.26
CA TYR A 6 39.61 26.96 -55.90
C TYR A 6 40.52 26.61 -54.69
N GLY A 7 40.48 27.35 -53.57
CA GLY A 7 39.71 28.57 -53.27
C GLY A 7 40.06 29.21 -51.90
N PHE A 8 39.66 30.47 -51.69
CA PHE A 8 39.85 31.23 -50.43
C PHE A 8 38.74 30.95 -49.39
N VAL A 9 39.11 30.63 -48.14
CA VAL A 9 38.37 31.01 -46.90
C VAL A 9 39.42 31.20 -45.79
N LEU A 10 39.81 32.43 -45.43
CA LEU A 10 39.23 33.30 -44.39
C LEU A 10 39.14 32.69 -42.97
N ILE A 11 39.93 33.24 -42.04
CA ILE A 11 39.89 32.88 -40.61
C ILE A 11 38.76 33.64 -39.92
N SER A 12 37.77 32.92 -39.40
CA SER A 12 36.67 33.49 -38.61
C SER A 12 36.62 32.87 -37.21
N TRP A 13 36.82 33.67 -36.17
CA TRP A 13 36.64 33.23 -34.78
C TRP A 13 35.16 32.97 -34.50
N LEU A 14 34.82 31.74 -34.12
CA LEU A 14 33.47 31.39 -33.67
C LEU A 14 33.41 31.37 -32.14
N LEU A 15 32.65 32.32 -31.59
CA LEU A 15 32.28 32.36 -30.18
C LEU A 15 31.34 31.19 -29.86
N LEU A 16 31.91 30.07 -29.40
CA LEU A 16 31.12 29.02 -28.76
C LEU A 16 30.61 29.55 -27.41
N LEU A 17 29.38 30.06 -27.42
CA LEU A 17 28.61 30.33 -26.21
C LEU A 17 28.48 29.02 -25.42
N ALA A 18 29.23 28.94 -24.32
CA ALA A 18 29.10 27.87 -23.35
C ALA A 18 27.77 28.03 -22.60
N PHE A 19 26.66 27.67 -23.26
CA PHE A 19 25.42 27.31 -22.59
C PHE A 19 25.68 26.02 -21.81
N THR A 20 26.26 26.17 -20.62
CA THR A 20 26.06 25.19 -19.57
C THR A 20 24.55 25.04 -19.38
N PRO A 21 24.01 23.81 -19.38
CA PRO A 21 22.72 23.59 -18.78
C PRO A 21 22.85 24.04 -17.33
N LEU A 22 22.16 25.12 -16.95
CA LEU A 22 21.84 25.40 -15.56
C LEU A 22 20.95 24.26 -15.10
N GLY A 23 21.58 23.17 -14.64
CA GLY A 23 20.89 22.00 -14.14
C GLY A 23 19.90 22.45 -13.07
N ILE A 24 18.63 22.06 -13.22
CA ILE A 24 17.52 22.53 -12.38
C ILE A 24 17.63 21.85 -11.01
N TYR A 25 18.59 22.31 -10.22
CA TYR A 25 18.92 21.78 -8.90
C TYR A 25 18.08 22.46 -7.81
N SER A 26 16.77 22.54 -8.06
CA SER A 26 15.84 23.36 -7.28
C SER A 26 14.41 22.77 -7.24
N GLU A 27 14.29 21.52 -6.79
CA GLU A 27 12.96 20.94 -6.47
C GLU A 27 13.00 19.87 -5.35
N THR A 28 14.12 19.14 -5.20
CA THR A 28 14.28 17.98 -4.30
C THR A 28 14.03 18.21 -2.80
N LYS A 29 13.87 19.46 -2.34
CA LYS A 29 13.50 19.78 -0.95
C LYS A 29 11.99 19.74 -0.68
N HIS A 30 11.13 19.86 -1.69
CA HIS A 30 9.68 20.03 -1.48
C HIS A 30 8.94 18.74 -1.10
N ASN A 31 9.56 17.56 -1.27
CA ASN A 31 8.90 16.26 -1.11
C ASN A 31 9.35 15.49 0.15
N LEU A 32 10.25 16.06 0.96
CA LEU A 32 10.73 15.45 2.21
C LEU A 32 9.90 15.92 3.40
N VAL A 33 8.98 15.07 3.85
CA VAL A 33 8.01 15.38 4.91
C VAL A 33 8.53 14.90 6.26
N LYS A 34 8.50 15.77 7.27
CA LYS A 34 9.02 15.47 8.62
C LYS A 34 8.06 14.58 9.42
N MET A 35 8.62 13.67 10.20
CA MET A 35 7.89 12.86 11.18
C MET A 35 7.40 13.71 12.37
N THR A 36 6.12 13.57 12.71
CA THR A 36 5.50 13.99 13.95
C THR A 36 5.27 12.77 14.84
N LEU A 37 5.78 12.81 16.07
CA LEU A 37 5.50 11.81 17.11
C LEU A 37 4.26 12.22 17.91
N VAL A 38 3.32 11.30 18.10
CA VAL A 38 2.04 11.57 18.77
C VAL A 38 2.25 11.63 20.29
N GLN A 39 2.38 12.84 20.84
CA GLN A 39 2.68 13.01 22.28
C GLN A 39 1.54 12.49 23.17
N HIS A 40 0.28 12.72 22.77
CA HIS A 40 -0.92 12.23 23.46
C HIS A 40 -1.20 10.72 23.26
N ALA A 41 -0.24 9.97 22.70
CA ALA A 41 -0.31 8.50 22.61
C ALA A 41 -0.13 7.84 24.00
N VAL A 42 0.68 8.44 24.88
CA VAL A 42 0.96 7.93 26.23
C VAL A 42 -0.32 7.76 27.05
N THR A 43 -1.17 8.79 27.08
CA THR A 43 -2.45 8.79 27.81
C THR A 43 -3.48 7.80 27.24
N GLN A 44 -3.27 7.33 26.01
CA GLN A 44 -4.11 6.31 25.36
C GLN A 44 -3.53 4.90 25.51
N GLY A 45 -2.30 4.75 26.00
CA GLY A 45 -1.55 3.49 26.03
C GLY A 45 -1.04 3.04 24.65
N ALA A 46 -0.92 3.96 23.69
CA ALA A 46 -0.51 3.70 22.33
C ALA A 46 1.02 3.77 22.18
N PHE A 47 1.65 2.64 21.83
CA PHE A 47 3.10 2.50 21.70
C PHE A 47 3.43 1.54 20.55
N CYS A 48 4.54 1.77 19.86
CA CYS A 48 5.18 0.77 19.01
C CYS A 48 5.64 -0.45 19.84
N LEU A 49 5.95 -1.58 19.19
CA LEU A 49 6.36 -2.84 19.83
C LEU A 49 7.40 -2.65 20.96
N ASP A 50 8.39 -1.78 20.76
CA ASP A 50 9.48 -1.49 21.71
C ASP A 50 9.15 -0.46 22.82
N GLY A 51 7.90 -0.01 22.93
CA GLY A 51 7.47 1.05 23.84
C GLY A 51 7.74 2.48 23.37
N SER A 52 8.25 2.71 22.14
CA SER A 52 8.38 4.06 21.59
C SER A 52 7.03 4.67 21.18
N LEU A 53 6.94 6.00 21.12
CA LEU A 53 5.73 6.68 20.65
C LEU A 53 5.50 6.40 19.16
N PRO A 54 4.25 6.20 18.71
CA PRO A 54 3.93 6.15 17.29
C PRO A 54 4.08 7.53 16.63
N GLY A 55 4.08 7.55 15.30
CA GLY A 55 4.17 8.78 14.53
C GLY A 55 3.60 8.68 13.13
N TYR A 56 3.46 9.83 12.50
CA TYR A 56 3.06 9.99 11.10
C TYR A 56 3.88 11.12 10.46
N HIS A 57 3.80 11.25 9.15
CA HIS A 57 4.32 12.40 8.40
C HIS A 57 3.12 13.12 7.81
N LEU A 58 3.03 14.45 7.93
CA LEU A 58 1.92 15.26 7.44
C LEU A 58 2.44 16.37 6.54
N ASP A 59 2.04 16.35 5.28
CA ASP A 59 2.18 17.43 4.32
C ASP A 59 0.82 18.13 4.14
N ARG A 60 0.84 19.45 3.93
CA ARG A 60 -0.38 20.28 4.03
C ARG A 60 -1.06 20.53 2.70
N GLY A 61 -2.39 20.47 2.74
CA GLY A 61 -3.23 20.82 1.60
C GLY A 61 -3.26 22.32 1.35
N TYR A 62 -3.60 22.70 0.12
CA TYR A 62 -3.65 24.08 -0.34
C TYR A 62 -4.74 24.31 -1.39
N GLY A 63 -5.20 25.56 -1.51
CA GLY A 63 -6.29 25.92 -2.42
C GLY A 63 -7.55 25.08 -2.16
N THR A 64 -8.15 24.54 -3.22
CA THR A 64 -9.33 23.66 -3.16
C THR A 64 -9.10 22.32 -2.45
N GLY A 65 -7.84 21.94 -2.16
CA GLY A 65 -7.49 20.74 -1.40
C GLY A 65 -7.21 20.99 0.08
N ALA A 66 -7.28 22.23 0.57
CA ALA A 66 -6.92 22.60 1.95
C ALA A 66 -7.74 21.87 3.04
N ASN A 67 -8.99 21.49 2.72
CA ASN A 67 -9.87 20.70 3.58
C ASN A 67 -9.97 19.21 3.19
N ASN A 68 -9.24 18.77 2.15
CA ASN A 68 -9.28 17.37 1.72
C ASN A 68 -8.12 16.59 2.36
N TRP A 69 -8.33 15.29 2.64
CA TRP A 69 -7.41 14.47 3.43
C TRP A 69 -7.15 13.09 2.84
N LEU A 70 -5.89 12.76 2.57
CA LEU A 70 -5.41 11.43 2.19
C LEU A 70 -4.58 10.86 3.35
N LEU A 71 -5.01 9.73 3.91
CA LEU A 71 -4.30 9.00 4.97
C LEU A 71 -3.79 7.67 4.42
N GLN A 72 -2.48 7.58 4.15
CA GLN A 72 -1.82 6.37 3.66
C GLN A 72 -1.17 5.60 4.83
N PHE A 73 -1.60 4.38 5.11
CA PHE A 73 -0.87 3.47 6.00
C PHE A 73 0.45 3.00 5.38
N GLU A 74 1.45 2.75 6.22
CA GLU A 74 2.69 2.09 5.81
C GLU A 74 2.56 0.56 5.84
N GLY A 75 2.96 -0.11 4.76
CA GLY A 75 3.05 -1.58 4.70
C GLY A 75 4.35 -2.13 5.30
N GLY A 76 4.48 -3.46 5.37
CA GLY A 76 5.74 -4.11 5.78
C GLY A 76 5.59 -5.41 6.57
N GLY A 77 4.76 -6.34 6.08
CA GLY A 77 4.53 -7.64 6.72
C GLY A 77 4.10 -7.55 8.19
N TRP A 78 4.38 -8.60 8.96
CA TRP A 78 3.85 -8.75 10.32
C TRP A 78 4.85 -9.46 11.24
N CYS A 79 4.40 -9.89 12.42
CA CYS A 79 5.03 -10.91 13.26
C CYS A 79 3.93 -11.68 14.01
N ASN A 80 4.14 -12.96 14.33
CA ASN A 80 3.10 -13.85 14.85
C ASN A 80 3.55 -14.76 16.01
N ASP A 81 4.77 -14.59 16.50
CA ASP A 81 5.29 -15.21 17.71
C ASP A 81 6.23 -14.22 18.45
N ILE A 82 6.63 -14.56 19.68
CA ILE A 82 7.42 -13.66 20.53
C ILE A 82 8.81 -13.38 19.93
N GLU A 83 9.43 -14.36 19.27
CA GLU A 83 10.77 -14.23 18.69
C GLU A 83 10.76 -13.29 17.47
N SER A 84 9.87 -13.54 16.49
CA SER A 84 9.71 -12.68 15.33
C SER A 84 9.27 -11.26 15.71
N CYS A 85 8.43 -11.11 16.73
CA CYS A 85 8.03 -9.79 17.22
C CYS A 85 9.13 -9.07 18.01
N LEU A 86 10.00 -9.78 18.73
CA LEU A 86 11.16 -9.21 19.42
C LEU A 86 12.22 -8.70 18.45
N GLU A 87 12.55 -9.47 17.39
CA GLU A 87 13.43 -8.97 16.35
C GLU A 87 12.79 -7.81 15.56
N ARG A 88 11.47 -7.86 15.32
CA ARG A 88 10.74 -6.74 14.70
C ARG A 88 10.82 -5.46 15.55
N ALA A 89 10.74 -5.57 16.88
CA ALA A 89 10.87 -4.43 17.82
C ALA A 89 12.25 -3.74 17.72
N LYS A 90 13.32 -4.47 17.39
CA LYS A 90 14.67 -3.95 17.18
C LYS A 90 14.88 -3.24 15.83
N SER A 91 13.82 -3.05 15.05
CA SER A 91 13.88 -2.54 13.67
C SER A 91 12.95 -1.34 13.41
N ARG A 92 13.08 -0.71 12.23
CA ARG A 92 12.14 0.32 11.74
C ARG A 92 10.68 -0.14 11.59
N ARG A 93 10.40 -1.44 11.80
CA ARG A 93 9.06 -2.06 11.74
C ARG A 93 8.44 -2.34 13.13
N GLY A 94 9.13 -1.95 14.21
CA GLY A 94 8.66 -2.09 15.59
C GLY A 94 9.08 -0.97 16.54
N SER A 95 9.80 0.05 16.06
CA SER A 95 10.17 1.23 16.83
C SER A 95 10.29 2.47 15.96
N THR A 96 9.76 3.62 16.41
CA THR A 96 10.05 4.91 15.78
C THR A 96 11.49 5.35 16.01
N LYS A 97 12.23 4.78 16.96
CA LYS A 97 13.66 5.11 17.20
C LYS A 97 14.48 4.84 15.93
N TYR A 98 14.25 3.69 15.29
CA TYR A 98 14.96 3.22 14.08
C TYR A 98 14.33 3.67 12.76
N MET A 99 13.23 4.43 12.78
CA MET A 99 12.64 5.03 11.57
C MET A 99 13.34 6.34 11.19
N SER A 100 13.46 6.59 9.88
CA SER A 100 13.85 7.89 9.34
C SER A 100 12.90 8.99 9.85
N LYS A 101 13.45 10.18 10.16
CA LYS A 101 12.64 11.34 10.58
C LYS A 101 12.09 12.15 9.41
N TRP A 102 12.41 11.74 8.18
CA TRP A 102 11.96 12.32 6.93
C TRP A 102 11.52 11.19 5.99
N GLU A 103 10.35 11.32 5.38
CA GLU A 103 9.87 10.41 4.34
C GLU A 103 9.75 11.19 3.03
N TYR A 104 10.12 10.57 1.91
CA TYR A 104 9.92 11.16 0.59
C TYR A 104 8.51 10.80 0.08
N PHE A 105 7.69 11.79 -0.21
CA PHE A 105 6.32 11.60 -0.68
C PHE A 105 6.29 11.51 -2.21
N ASN A 106 5.71 10.42 -2.75
CA ASN A 106 5.69 10.09 -4.17
C ASN A 106 4.39 9.35 -4.57
N GLY A 107 4.13 9.17 -5.87
CA GLY A 107 2.91 8.53 -6.36
C GLY A 107 1.66 9.27 -5.88
N ILE A 108 0.71 8.53 -5.27
CA ILE A 108 -0.51 9.09 -4.65
C ILE A 108 -0.22 10.12 -3.53
N LEU A 109 1.00 10.13 -2.97
CA LEU A 109 1.45 11.13 -1.99
C LEU A 109 2.23 12.29 -2.61
N SER A 110 2.51 12.31 -3.92
CA SER A 110 3.21 13.44 -4.54
C SER A 110 2.39 14.73 -4.45
N ASN A 111 3.07 15.87 -4.23
CA ASN A 111 2.46 17.21 -4.16
C ASN A 111 2.46 17.94 -5.52
N ASN A 112 3.01 17.31 -6.57
CA ASN A 112 3.11 17.83 -7.92
C ASN A 112 1.90 17.38 -8.76
N ALA A 113 1.15 18.34 -9.34
CA ALA A 113 -0.04 18.07 -10.15
C ALA A 113 0.23 17.21 -11.39
N SER A 114 1.42 17.29 -11.99
CA SER A 114 1.81 16.46 -13.14
C SER A 114 2.08 14.99 -12.77
N LEU A 115 2.28 14.70 -11.47
CA LEU A 115 2.57 13.37 -10.96
C LEU A 115 1.39 12.74 -10.21
N ASN A 116 0.49 13.57 -9.67
CA ASN A 116 -0.63 13.16 -8.83
C ASN A 116 -1.86 14.08 -9.01
N PRO A 117 -2.45 14.14 -10.22
CA PRO A 117 -3.37 15.21 -10.62
C PRO A 117 -4.54 15.44 -9.66
N ASP A 118 -5.03 14.39 -9.01
CA ASP A 118 -6.23 14.44 -8.18
C ASP A 118 -6.00 14.69 -6.68
N PHE A 119 -4.81 14.36 -6.16
CA PHE A 119 -4.50 14.43 -4.72
C PHE A 119 -3.29 15.33 -4.38
N HIS A 120 -2.67 15.98 -5.39
CA HIS A 120 -1.49 16.85 -5.25
C HIS A 120 -1.68 18.09 -4.35
N ASN A 121 -2.91 18.55 -4.10
CA ASN A 121 -3.19 19.70 -3.25
C ASN A 121 -3.91 19.36 -1.93
N TRP A 122 -4.05 18.08 -1.59
CA TRP A 122 -4.69 17.59 -0.35
C TRP A 122 -3.75 17.65 0.86
N ASN A 123 -4.30 17.58 2.08
CA ASN A 123 -3.52 17.18 3.24
C ASN A 123 -3.15 15.70 3.07
N ARG A 124 -1.86 15.38 3.12
CA ARG A 124 -1.34 14.03 2.90
C ARG A 124 -0.67 13.52 4.16
N VAL A 125 -1.07 12.34 4.62
CA VAL A 125 -0.55 11.72 5.83
C VAL A 125 0.04 10.35 5.52
N LYS A 126 1.27 10.10 5.96
CA LYS A 126 1.87 8.75 5.97
C LYS A 126 1.92 8.23 7.41
N LEU A 127 1.04 7.28 7.76
CA LEU A 127 0.95 6.68 9.09
C LEU A 127 2.03 5.60 9.23
N ARG A 128 2.97 5.74 10.19
CA ARG A 128 4.13 4.85 10.30
C ARG A 128 3.80 3.58 11.06
N TYR A 129 4.24 2.45 10.52
CA TYR A 129 3.80 1.11 10.95
C TYR A 129 4.82 0.45 11.88
N CYS A 130 4.41 0.26 13.15
CA CYS A 130 5.29 -0.22 14.22
C CYS A 130 4.66 -1.15 15.27
N ASP A 131 3.42 -1.61 15.06
CA ASP A 131 2.73 -2.61 15.89
C ASP A 131 2.92 -4.04 15.38
N GLY A 132 2.94 -4.25 14.05
CA GLY A 132 3.10 -5.59 13.47
C GLY A 132 1.81 -6.41 13.31
N ALA A 133 0.63 -5.82 13.49
CA ALA A 133 -0.70 -6.41 13.25
C ALA A 133 -1.61 -5.45 12.47
N SER A 134 -1.13 -4.81 11.39
CA SER A 134 -1.95 -3.93 10.54
C SER A 134 -2.76 -2.87 11.32
N PHE A 135 -2.15 -2.24 12.31
CA PHE A 135 -2.78 -1.26 13.19
C PHE A 135 -4.01 -1.80 13.96
N SER A 136 -4.12 -3.11 14.22
CA SER A 136 -5.35 -3.72 14.79
C SER A 136 -5.18 -4.52 16.08
N GLY A 137 -3.96 -4.76 16.57
CA GLY A 137 -3.76 -5.42 17.87
C GLY A 137 -4.05 -4.52 19.08
N ASP A 138 -4.47 -5.11 20.21
CA ASP A 138 -4.41 -4.48 21.54
C ASP A 138 -4.10 -5.47 22.68
N SER A 139 -2.88 -6.00 22.71
CA SER A 139 -2.38 -6.82 23.82
C SER A 139 -1.03 -6.32 24.37
N LEU A 140 -0.58 -6.95 25.46
CA LEU A 140 0.73 -6.73 26.05
C LEU A 140 1.33 -8.08 26.40
N TYR A 141 2.51 -8.38 25.86
CA TYR A 141 3.33 -9.47 26.36
C TYR A 141 4.40 -8.89 27.31
N GLN A 142 4.56 -9.50 28.47
CA GLN A 142 5.64 -9.18 29.41
C GLN A 142 6.08 -10.45 30.16
N ASN A 143 7.39 -10.67 30.22
CA ASN A 143 8.04 -11.58 31.15
C ASN A 143 9.16 -10.83 31.91
N GLU A 144 10.10 -11.54 32.55
CA GLU A 144 11.19 -10.93 33.32
C GLU A 144 12.20 -10.13 32.48
N THR A 145 12.36 -10.45 31.18
CA THR A 145 13.40 -9.88 30.30
C THR A 145 12.86 -9.20 29.04
N VAL A 146 11.63 -9.55 28.61
CA VAL A 146 11.00 -9.09 27.37
C VAL A 146 9.67 -8.41 27.67
N LYS A 147 9.42 -7.26 27.02
CA LYS A 147 8.14 -6.58 27.00
C LYS A 147 7.82 -6.10 25.58
N LEU A 148 6.65 -6.49 25.05
CA LEU A 148 6.20 -6.16 23.70
C LEU A 148 4.81 -5.54 23.73
N TYR A 149 4.68 -4.38 23.10
CA TYR A 149 3.47 -3.57 23.06
C TYR A 149 2.70 -3.79 21.73
N PHE A 150 1.77 -4.73 21.72
CA PHE A 150 0.93 -5.02 20.55
C PHE A 150 -0.26 -4.06 20.50
N ARG A 151 0.00 -2.76 20.22
CA ARG A 151 -0.98 -1.68 20.44
C ARG A 151 -1.50 -1.03 19.16
N GLY A 152 -1.52 -1.74 18.04
CA GLY A 152 -1.94 -1.23 16.74
C GLY A 152 -3.24 -0.42 16.76
N GLN A 153 -4.30 -0.95 17.39
CA GLN A 153 -5.60 -0.27 17.45
C GLN A 153 -5.56 1.03 18.27
N ARG A 154 -4.70 1.08 19.29
CA ARG A 154 -4.44 2.31 20.06
C ARG A 154 -3.62 3.31 19.26
N ILE A 155 -2.65 2.86 18.47
CA ILE A 155 -1.86 3.71 17.57
C ILE A 155 -2.76 4.37 16.54
N TRP A 156 -3.63 3.60 15.87
CA TRP A 156 -4.63 4.12 14.94
C TRP A 156 -5.48 5.22 15.57
N LYS A 157 -6.14 4.91 16.69
CA LYS A 157 -6.97 5.87 17.43
C LYS A 157 -6.19 7.11 17.88
N ALA A 158 -4.96 6.94 18.37
CA ALA A 158 -4.13 8.05 18.81
C ALA A 158 -3.69 8.97 17.68
N ILE A 159 -3.40 8.42 16.48
CA ILE A 159 -3.10 9.21 15.28
C ILE A 159 -4.35 9.98 14.84
N ILE A 160 -5.52 9.35 14.74
CA ILE A 160 -6.76 10.05 14.33
C ILE A 160 -7.13 11.16 15.31
N LEU A 161 -7.14 10.89 16.63
CA LEU A 161 -7.44 11.91 17.64
C LEU A 161 -6.44 13.08 17.65
N ASP A 162 -5.19 12.87 17.20
CA ASP A 162 -4.20 13.93 17.03
C ASP A 162 -4.36 14.70 15.70
N LEU A 163 -4.91 14.07 14.65
CA LEU A 163 -5.19 14.68 13.35
C LEU A 163 -6.52 15.46 13.30
N LEU A 164 -7.54 15.02 14.04
CA LEU A 164 -8.84 15.72 14.12
C LEU A 164 -8.70 17.22 14.41
N PRO A 165 -8.08 17.68 15.51
CA PRO A 165 -7.89 19.12 15.79
C PRO A 165 -6.88 19.80 14.84
N LYS A 166 -6.23 19.07 13.92
CA LYS A 166 -5.38 19.62 12.86
C LYS A 166 -6.14 19.88 11.55
N GLY A 167 -7.47 19.72 11.55
CA GLY A 167 -8.37 20.02 10.43
C GLY A 167 -9.04 18.81 9.79
N LEU A 168 -8.76 17.58 10.26
CA LEU A 168 -9.46 16.38 9.79
C LEU A 168 -10.92 16.34 10.29
N ASN A 169 -11.22 17.04 11.39
CA ASN A 169 -12.58 17.20 11.94
C ASN A 169 -13.51 18.10 11.11
N VAL A 170 -12.99 18.77 10.06
CA VAL A 170 -13.73 19.64 9.14
C VAL A 170 -13.42 19.29 7.68
N ALA A 171 -13.15 18.00 7.42
CA ALA A 171 -12.79 17.53 6.10
C ALA A 171 -13.98 17.62 5.12
N ASP A 172 -13.76 18.15 3.92
CA ASP A 172 -14.76 18.11 2.84
C ASP A 172 -14.73 16.76 2.11
N LYS A 173 -13.52 16.20 1.93
CA LYS A 173 -13.26 14.90 1.29
C LYS A 173 -12.16 14.15 2.00
N ALA A 174 -12.30 12.83 2.10
CA ALA A 174 -11.34 11.97 2.77
C ALA A 174 -11.10 10.65 1.99
N LEU A 175 -9.84 10.23 1.91
CA LEU A 175 -9.42 8.94 1.36
C LEU A 175 -8.51 8.24 2.38
N LEU A 176 -8.97 7.11 2.91
CA LEU A 176 -8.11 6.20 3.68
C LEU A 176 -7.48 5.17 2.74
N SER A 177 -6.16 5.11 2.69
CA SER A 177 -5.44 4.16 1.85
C SER A 177 -4.20 3.59 2.55
N GLY A 178 -3.43 2.77 1.84
CA GLY A 178 -2.25 2.09 2.37
C GLY A 178 -1.85 0.92 1.49
N CYS A 179 -0.55 0.60 1.48
CA CYS A 179 -0.04 -0.60 0.81
C CYS A 179 0.09 -1.82 1.75
N SER A 180 -0.13 -3.04 1.25
CA SER A 180 0.36 -4.30 1.86
C SER A 180 -0.29 -4.52 3.22
N ALA A 181 0.49 -4.68 4.30
CA ALA A 181 -0.04 -4.70 5.67
C ALA A 181 -0.86 -3.44 6.02
N GLY A 182 -0.52 -2.27 5.46
CA GLY A 182 -1.31 -1.05 5.57
C GLY A 182 -2.55 -1.06 4.65
N GLY A 183 -2.49 -1.75 3.52
CA GLY A 183 -3.64 -1.98 2.65
C GLY A 183 -4.66 -2.91 3.32
N LEU A 184 -4.20 -3.98 3.97
CA LEU A 184 -5.03 -4.84 4.82
C LEU A 184 -5.65 -4.03 5.97
N ALA A 185 -4.88 -3.14 6.61
CA ALA A 185 -5.36 -2.27 7.68
C ALA A 185 -6.58 -1.43 7.25
N THR A 186 -6.69 -1.02 5.98
CA THR A 186 -7.87 -0.27 5.53
C THR A 186 -9.17 -1.10 5.57
N PHE A 187 -9.15 -2.42 5.37
CA PHE A 187 -10.38 -3.24 5.54
C PHE A 187 -10.84 -3.29 7.01
N LEU A 188 -9.90 -3.19 7.94
CA LEU A 188 -10.16 -3.22 9.39
C LEU A 188 -10.66 -1.85 9.88
N HIS A 189 -10.13 -0.76 9.32
CA HIS A 189 -10.34 0.61 9.83
C HIS A 189 -11.26 1.50 9.00
N CYS A 190 -11.66 1.12 7.78
CA CYS A 190 -12.39 2.00 6.86
C CYS A 190 -13.70 2.56 7.44
N ASP A 191 -14.62 1.70 7.89
CA ASP A 191 -15.90 2.16 8.44
C ASP A 191 -15.69 2.99 9.73
N ASN A 192 -14.71 2.62 10.55
CA ASN A 192 -14.35 3.39 11.75
C ASN A 192 -13.73 4.76 11.41
N PHE A 193 -12.92 4.85 10.35
CA PHE A 193 -12.43 6.13 9.83
C PHE A 193 -13.59 7.03 9.42
N THR A 194 -14.58 6.51 8.68
CA THR A 194 -15.76 7.32 8.33
C THR A 194 -16.54 7.79 9.55
N SER A 195 -16.61 7.00 10.63
CA SER A 195 -17.28 7.38 11.88
C SER A 195 -16.57 8.46 12.70
N PHE A 196 -15.33 8.83 12.36
CA PHE A 196 -14.61 9.94 13.01
C PHE A 196 -14.78 11.29 12.29
N LEU A 197 -15.42 11.30 11.13
CA LEU A 197 -15.55 12.48 10.25
C LEU A 197 -16.98 13.05 10.32
N PRO A 198 -17.18 14.34 9.98
CA PRO A 198 -18.53 14.90 9.79
C PRO A 198 -19.36 14.07 8.80
N GLU A 199 -20.66 13.93 9.04
CA GLU A 199 -21.59 13.19 8.15
C GLU A 199 -21.66 13.78 6.72
N THR A 200 -21.27 15.04 6.55
CA THR A 200 -21.15 15.73 5.26
C THR A 200 -19.87 15.39 4.48
N THR A 201 -18.91 14.68 5.09
CA THR A 201 -17.62 14.37 4.48
C THR A 201 -17.77 13.31 3.41
N SER A 202 -17.27 13.57 2.20
CA SER A 202 -17.13 12.52 1.19
C SER A 202 -15.96 11.61 1.55
N ALA A 203 -16.19 10.59 2.37
CA ALA A 203 -15.18 9.65 2.84
C ALA A 203 -15.22 8.32 2.08
N LYS A 204 -14.08 7.88 1.56
CA LYS A 204 -13.91 6.60 0.84
C LYS A 204 -12.59 5.94 1.22
N CYS A 205 -12.39 4.67 0.83
CA CYS A 205 -11.19 3.91 1.17
C CYS A 205 -10.60 3.16 -0.03
N MET A 206 -9.28 2.94 -0.06
CA MET A 206 -8.58 2.16 -1.08
C MET A 206 -7.53 1.23 -0.47
N SER A 207 -7.57 -0.06 -0.81
CA SER A 207 -6.47 -0.98 -0.53
C SER A 207 -5.53 -1.06 -1.72
N ASP A 208 -4.22 -0.87 -1.51
CA ASP A 208 -3.16 -1.17 -2.49
C ASP A 208 -2.41 -2.44 -2.07
N ALA A 209 -2.38 -3.46 -2.93
CA ALA A 209 -1.72 -4.75 -2.69
C ALA A 209 -2.08 -5.38 -1.32
N GLY A 210 -3.29 -5.09 -0.84
CA GLY A 210 -3.75 -5.40 0.52
C GLY A 210 -4.84 -6.47 0.57
N PHE A 211 -5.38 -6.91 -0.57
CA PHE A 211 -6.34 -8.01 -0.63
C PHE A 211 -5.60 -9.36 -0.55
N PHE A 212 -5.35 -9.81 0.69
CA PHE A 212 -4.70 -11.10 0.95
C PHE A 212 -5.69 -12.27 0.90
N LEU A 213 -5.26 -13.36 0.25
CA LEU A 213 -6.06 -14.57 0.07
C LEU A 213 -5.75 -15.64 1.14
N ASP A 214 -6.81 -16.29 1.64
CA ASP A 214 -6.78 -17.50 2.45
C ASP A 214 -6.86 -18.73 1.52
N ILE A 215 -5.74 -18.97 0.84
CA ILE A 215 -5.49 -20.09 -0.09
C ILE A 215 -4.64 -21.18 0.56
N ARG A 216 -4.37 -22.23 -0.21
CA ARG A 216 -3.34 -23.23 0.09
C ARG A 216 -2.06 -22.92 -0.68
N ASP A 217 -0.93 -23.30 -0.08
CA ASP A 217 0.37 -23.32 -0.75
C ASP A 217 0.52 -24.53 -1.70
N ILE A 218 1.67 -24.63 -2.36
CA ILE A 218 2.03 -25.77 -3.23
C ILE A 218 2.20 -27.11 -2.49
N SER A 219 2.23 -27.12 -1.16
CA SER A 219 2.17 -28.31 -0.30
C SER A 219 0.75 -28.60 0.22
N LEU A 220 -0.25 -27.90 -0.33
CA LEU A 220 -1.67 -27.97 -0.01
C LEU A 220 -2.02 -27.55 1.44
N GLN A 221 -1.15 -26.79 2.11
CA GLN A 221 -1.36 -26.28 3.47
C GLN A 221 -1.84 -24.83 3.47
N HIS A 222 -2.66 -24.48 4.47
CA HIS A 222 -3.11 -23.10 4.67
C HIS A 222 -2.10 -22.29 5.52
N THR A 223 -0.84 -22.21 5.10
CA THR A 223 0.24 -21.57 5.89
C THR A 223 -0.03 -20.09 6.19
N ALA A 224 -0.60 -19.33 5.26
CA ALA A 224 -1.00 -17.94 5.53
C ALA A 224 -2.08 -17.84 6.64
N ARG A 225 -3.01 -18.79 6.70
CA ARG A 225 -4.05 -18.86 7.73
C ARG A 225 -3.44 -19.16 9.10
N GLN A 226 -2.59 -20.18 9.18
CA GLN A 226 -1.85 -20.54 10.40
C GLN A 226 -0.96 -19.39 10.89
N PHE A 227 -0.41 -18.59 9.96
CA PHE A 227 0.34 -17.40 10.30
C PHE A 227 -0.54 -16.32 10.96
N PHE A 228 -1.66 -15.94 10.34
CA PHE A 228 -2.57 -14.92 10.90
C PHE A 228 -3.33 -15.41 12.14
N GLU A 229 -3.72 -16.68 12.24
CA GLU A 229 -4.35 -17.25 13.43
C GLU A 229 -3.47 -17.04 14.68
N LYS A 230 -2.17 -17.36 14.58
CA LYS A 230 -1.19 -17.08 15.65
C LYS A 230 -1.05 -15.59 15.97
N LEU A 231 -1.02 -14.73 14.94
CA LEU A 231 -0.93 -13.27 15.09
C LEU A 231 -2.14 -12.73 15.85
N ILE A 232 -3.34 -13.17 15.47
CA ILE A 232 -4.62 -12.70 16.01
C ILE A 232 -4.74 -13.05 17.48
N LEU A 233 -4.36 -14.28 17.85
CA LEU A 233 -4.27 -14.75 19.24
C LEU A 233 -3.22 -13.99 20.06
N LEU A 234 -2.00 -13.84 19.54
CA LEU A 234 -0.90 -13.15 20.25
C LEU A 234 -1.20 -11.66 20.48
N GLN A 235 -1.65 -10.96 19.43
CA GLN A 235 -1.79 -9.50 19.43
C GLN A 235 -3.19 -9.04 19.88
N GLY A 236 -4.08 -9.95 20.29
CA GLY A 236 -5.41 -9.63 20.80
C GLY A 236 -6.33 -8.99 19.76
N THR A 237 -6.23 -9.46 18.50
CA THR A 237 -6.76 -8.75 17.32
C THR A 237 -8.24 -9.04 17.05
N GLU A 238 -8.74 -10.22 17.47
CA GLU A 238 -10.06 -10.72 17.08
C GLU A 238 -11.23 -9.78 17.45
N GLN A 239 -11.12 -9.13 18.62
CA GLN A 239 -12.10 -8.17 19.14
C GLN A 239 -12.26 -6.88 18.30
N PHE A 240 -11.40 -6.66 17.30
CA PHE A 240 -11.45 -5.51 16.38
C PHE A 240 -11.69 -5.91 14.92
N LEU A 241 -11.99 -7.19 14.66
CA LEU A 241 -12.50 -7.63 13.37
C LEU A 241 -13.97 -7.20 13.21
N ASN A 242 -14.44 -7.15 11.96
CA ASN A 242 -15.83 -6.78 11.68
C ASN A 242 -16.81 -7.80 12.30
N GLU A 243 -17.65 -7.36 13.23
CA GLU A 243 -18.59 -8.20 14.00
C GLU A 243 -19.54 -9.01 13.11
N ASN A 244 -20.07 -8.40 12.04
CA ASN A 244 -20.94 -9.12 11.11
C ASN A 244 -20.18 -10.22 10.35
N CYS A 245 -18.90 -9.99 10.07
CA CYS A 245 -18.05 -11.04 9.53
C CYS A 245 -17.83 -12.14 10.57
N THR A 246 -17.33 -11.84 11.76
CA THR A 246 -16.99 -12.87 12.76
C THR A 246 -18.21 -13.70 13.17
N SER A 247 -19.37 -13.08 13.37
CA SER A 247 -20.64 -13.78 13.65
C SER A 247 -21.14 -14.67 12.51
N SER A 248 -20.71 -14.43 11.26
CA SER A 248 -21.10 -15.25 10.10
C SER A 248 -20.20 -16.47 9.86
N ARG A 249 -19.11 -16.63 10.62
CA ARG A 249 -18.04 -17.60 10.34
C ARG A 249 -17.77 -18.51 11.54
N TYR A 250 -17.70 -19.82 11.28
CA TYR A 250 -17.28 -20.81 12.28
C TYR A 250 -15.85 -20.59 12.82
N TYR A 251 -14.99 -19.91 12.05
CA TYR A 251 -13.64 -19.51 12.45
C TYR A 251 -13.51 -17.98 12.35
N PRO A 252 -13.72 -17.23 13.46
CA PRO A 252 -13.72 -15.77 13.47
C PRO A 252 -12.42 -15.13 12.92
N TYR A 253 -11.27 -15.71 13.25
CA TYR A 253 -9.96 -15.26 12.74
C TYR A 253 -9.87 -15.16 11.21
N GLN A 254 -10.71 -15.88 10.45
CA GLN A 254 -10.72 -15.76 9.00
C GLN A 254 -11.10 -14.34 8.56
N CYS A 255 -11.84 -13.58 9.36
CA CYS A 255 -12.22 -12.19 9.09
C CYS A 255 -11.07 -11.17 9.13
N PHE A 256 -9.84 -11.59 9.42
CA PHE A 256 -8.64 -10.79 9.13
C PHE A 256 -8.27 -10.81 7.63
N PHE A 257 -8.69 -11.84 6.88
CA PHE A 257 -8.51 -11.90 5.43
C PHE A 257 -9.59 -11.08 4.69
N PRO A 258 -9.20 -10.15 3.81
CA PRO A 258 -10.12 -9.35 3.01
C PRO A 258 -11.13 -10.15 2.18
N GLN A 259 -10.80 -11.37 1.74
CA GLN A 259 -11.75 -12.24 1.01
C GLN A 259 -13.01 -12.62 1.81
N TYR A 260 -13.01 -12.44 3.12
CA TYR A 260 -14.21 -12.60 3.96
C TYR A 260 -14.67 -11.29 4.61
N ALA A 261 -13.77 -10.31 4.82
CA ALA A 261 -14.10 -9.03 5.43
C ALA A 261 -14.78 -8.03 4.46
N LEU A 262 -14.37 -7.99 3.19
CA LEU A 262 -14.84 -7.01 2.20
C LEU A 262 -16.38 -6.92 2.04
N PRO A 263 -17.16 -8.03 2.06
CA PRO A 263 -18.62 -7.97 2.01
C PRO A 263 -19.29 -7.20 3.17
N TYR A 264 -18.56 -6.90 4.25
CA TYR A 264 -19.07 -6.25 5.45
C TYR A 264 -18.54 -4.82 5.65
N VAL A 265 -17.71 -4.31 4.74
CA VAL A 265 -17.27 -2.90 4.70
C VAL A 265 -18.38 -2.07 4.05
N LYS A 266 -18.84 -1.02 4.74
CA LYS A 266 -20.01 -0.21 4.33
C LYS A 266 -19.62 0.98 3.45
N ALA A 267 -18.49 1.61 3.75
CA ALA A 267 -18.04 2.80 3.04
C ALA A 267 -17.57 2.47 1.59
N PRO A 268 -17.65 3.42 0.63
CA PRO A 268 -17.18 3.20 -0.74
C PRO A 268 -15.70 2.79 -0.77
N TYR A 269 -15.41 1.72 -1.48
CA TYR A 269 -14.12 1.02 -1.40
C TYR A 269 -13.47 0.80 -2.77
N PHE A 270 -12.14 0.90 -2.87
CA PHE A 270 -11.38 0.59 -4.08
C PHE A 270 -10.37 -0.53 -3.84
N ILE A 271 -10.34 -1.51 -4.73
CA ILE A 271 -9.37 -2.61 -4.73
C ILE A 271 -8.32 -2.33 -5.80
N LEU A 272 -7.14 -1.87 -5.39
CA LEU A 272 -5.94 -1.85 -6.22
C LEU A 272 -5.08 -3.05 -5.85
N ASN A 273 -4.94 -4.01 -6.76
CA ASN A 273 -4.14 -5.20 -6.50
C ASN A 273 -3.48 -5.72 -7.77
N SER A 274 -2.38 -6.45 -7.62
CA SER A 274 -1.92 -7.38 -8.64
C SER A 274 -2.67 -8.71 -8.52
N ALA A 275 -2.98 -9.34 -9.65
CA ALA A 275 -3.45 -10.72 -9.75
C ALA A 275 -2.35 -11.78 -9.49
N TYR A 276 -1.08 -11.37 -9.53
CA TYR A 276 0.12 -12.17 -9.24
C TYR A 276 1.00 -11.47 -8.19
N ASP A 277 0.35 -10.93 -7.15
CA ASP A 277 1.01 -10.17 -6.07
C ASP A 277 2.27 -10.88 -5.55
N VAL A 278 3.43 -10.23 -5.66
CA VAL A 278 4.71 -10.91 -5.41
C VAL A 278 4.91 -11.29 -3.94
N PHE A 279 4.34 -10.55 -3.00
CA PHE A 279 4.38 -10.95 -1.60
C PHE A 279 3.60 -12.24 -1.40
N GLN A 280 2.37 -12.31 -1.92
CA GLN A 280 1.53 -13.51 -1.81
C GLN A 280 2.11 -14.70 -2.57
N PHE A 281 2.70 -14.49 -3.74
CA PHE A 281 3.45 -15.52 -4.45
C PHE A 281 4.61 -16.05 -3.60
N HIS A 282 5.44 -15.17 -3.04
CA HIS A 282 6.67 -15.54 -2.34
C HIS A 282 6.45 -16.08 -0.92
N HIS A 283 5.33 -15.74 -0.26
CA HIS A 283 5.07 -16.05 1.17
C HIS A 283 3.78 -16.84 1.44
N ASN A 284 2.76 -16.79 0.57
CA ASN A 284 1.48 -17.49 0.79
C ASN A 284 1.33 -18.72 -0.13
N LEU A 285 1.66 -18.59 -1.42
CA LEU A 285 1.55 -19.66 -2.42
C LEU A 285 2.78 -20.57 -2.43
N VAL A 286 3.98 -19.98 -2.37
CA VAL A 286 5.26 -20.70 -2.38
C VAL A 286 6.17 -20.18 -1.26
N PRO A 287 5.80 -20.29 0.04
CA PRO A 287 6.70 -19.94 1.13
C PRO A 287 8.00 -20.76 1.09
N PRO A 288 9.14 -20.25 1.59
CA PRO A 288 10.43 -20.96 1.54
C PRO A 288 10.42 -22.38 2.14
N SER A 289 9.55 -22.64 3.13
CA SER A 289 9.29 -23.95 3.72
C SER A 289 8.79 -25.01 2.73
N THR A 290 8.21 -24.61 1.60
CA THR A 290 7.62 -25.51 0.59
C THR A 290 8.52 -25.74 -0.62
N ASP A 291 9.52 -24.89 -0.84
CA ASP A 291 10.48 -24.98 -1.96
C ASP A 291 11.91 -25.26 -1.47
N LEU A 292 12.07 -26.26 -0.61
CA LEU A 292 13.35 -26.66 0.00
C LEU A 292 14.45 -27.03 -1.02
N ARG A 293 14.10 -27.21 -2.30
CA ARG A 293 15.02 -27.52 -3.41
C ARG A 293 15.24 -26.35 -4.37
N GLY A 294 14.64 -25.18 -4.13
CA GLY A 294 14.79 -23.99 -4.96
C GLY A 294 14.25 -24.13 -6.38
N HIS A 295 13.27 -25.01 -6.61
CA HIS A 295 12.66 -25.22 -7.94
C HIS A 295 11.95 -23.96 -8.44
N TRP A 296 11.43 -23.13 -7.53
CA TRP A 296 10.76 -21.87 -7.84
C TRP A 296 11.68 -20.65 -7.83
N SER A 297 12.89 -20.72 -7.28
CA SER A 297 13.81 -19.58 -7.18
C SER A 297 14.03 -18.84 -8.50
N ARG A 298 14.10 -19.56 -9.64
CA ARG A 298 14.21 -18.93 -10.97
C ARG A 298 12.94 -18.19 -11.40
N CYS A 299 11.78 -18.77 -11.11
CA CYS A 299 10.45 -18.24 -11.44
C CYS A 299 10.08 -17.03 -10.56
N LYS A 300 10.45 -17.09 -9.27
CA LYS A 300 10.36 -15.95 -8.33
C LYS A 300 11.22 -14.77 -8.79
N ASN A 301 12.49 -15.01 -9.09
CA ASN A 301 13.43 -13.96 -9.49
C ASN A 301 13.17 -13.42 -10.92
N ASN A 302 12.44 -14.16 -11.76
CA ASN A 302 12.05 -13.74 -13.10
C ASN A 302 10.81 -14.53 -13.57
N PRO A 303 9.62 -13.91 -13.65
CA PRO A 303 8.41 -14.58 -14.13
C PRO A 303 8.49 -15.16 -15.55
N ALA A 304 9.33 -14.60 -16.42
CA ALA A 304 9.57 -15.15 -17.76
C ALA A 304 10.45 -16.42 -17.74
N ALA A 305 11.05 -16.77 -16.60
CA ALA A 305 11.79 -18.01 -16.37
C ALA A 305 10.95 -19.10 -15.67
N CYS A 306 9.66 -18.86 -15.40
CA CYS A 306 8.72 -19.87 -14.92
C CYS A 306 8.47 -20.94 -16.00
N ASN A 307 8.53 -22.21 -15.63
CA ASN A 307 8.13 -23.30 -16.54
C ASN A 307 6.60 -23.42 -16.65
N LEU A 308 6.11 -24.20 -17.62
CA LEU A 308 4.67 -24.35 -17.89
C LEU A 308 3.86 -24.80 -16.65
N HIS A 309 4.39 -25.69 -15.81
CA HIS A 309 3.70 -26.15 -14.60
C HIS A 309 3.63 -25.03 -13.53
N GLN A 310 4.70 -24.25 -13.38
CA GLN A 310 4.73 -23.09 -12.49
C GLN A 310 3.76 -22.00 -12.96
N LEU A 311 3.71 -21.74 -14.26
CA LEU A 311 2.74 -20.82 -14.87
C LEU A 311 1.30 -21.30 -14.63
N THR A 312 0.99 -22.58 -14.82
CA THR A 312 -0.36 -23.13 -14.53
C THR A 312 -0.78 -22.91 -13.08
N ILE A 313 0.13 -23.09 -12.12
CA ILE A 313 -0.14 -22.82 -10.69
C ILE A 313 -0.37 -21.32 -10.44
N LEU A 314 0.40 -20.44 -11.10
CA LEU A 314 0.21 -18.98 -11.02
C LEU A 314 -1.11 -18.54 -11.68
N GLN A 315 -1.57 -19.20 -12.74
CA GLN A 315 -2.92 -18.96 -13.29
C GLN A 315 -4.02 -19.43 -12.33
N GLY A 316 -3.79 -20.52 -11.58
CA GLY A 316 -4.67 -20.93 -10.48
C GLY A 316 -4.75 -19.90 -9.35
N PHE A 317 -3.62 -19.27 -9.00
CA PHE A 317 -3.57 -18.17 -8.04
C PHE A 317 -4.38 -16.96 -8.50
N ARG A 318 -4.20 -16.50 -9.75
CA ARG A 318 -5.03 -15.46 -10.36
C ARG A 318 -6.53 -15.84 -10.39
N PHE A 319 -6.86 -17.11 -10.63
CA PHE A 319 -8.25 -17.56 -10.64
C PHE A 319 -8.91 -17.45 -9.25
N GLU A 320 -8.21 -17.85 -8.17
CA GLU A 320 -8.74 -17.67 -6.81
C GLU A 320 -8.86 -16.19 -6.42
N MET A 321 -7.94 -15.32 -6.87
CA MET A 321 -8.08 -13.86 -6.72
C MET A 321 -9.37 -13.32 -7.37
N LEU A 322 -9.61 -13.68 -8.64
CA LEU A 322 -10.83 -13.28 -9.37
C LEU A 322 -12.10 -13.80 -8.71
N LYS A 323 -12.09 -15.07 -8.30
CA LYS A 323 -13.21 -15.74 -7.63
C LYS A 323 -13.55 -15.12 -6.28
N ALA A 324 -12.54 -14.72 -5.50
CA ALA A 324 -12.73 -14.00 -4.24
C ALA A 324 -13.30 -12.57 -4.44
N LEU A 325 -12.94 -11.90 -5.54
CA LEU A 325 -13.42 -10.55 -5.87
C LEU A 325 -14.73 -10.53 -6.67
N LEU A 326 -15.19 -11.66 -7.23
CA LEU A 326 -16.32 -11.74 -8.16
C LEU A 326 -17.60 -11.07 -7.63
N PHE A 327 -17.99 -11.33 -6.38
CA PHE A 327 -19.20 -10.73 -5.80
C PHE A 327 -19.10 -9.20 -5.68
N PHE A 328 -17.91 -8.69 -5.34
CA PHE A 328 -17.65 -7.24 -5.29
C PHE A 328 -17.62 -6.64 -6.70
N TYR A 329 -17.06 -7.34 -7.68
CA TYR A 329 -17.02 -6.95 -9.08
C TYR A 329 -18.42 -6.84 -9.71
N GLU A 330 -19.31 -7.82 -9.48
CA GLU A 330 -20.67 -7.79 -10.02
C GLU A 330 -21.59 -6.82 -9.26
N TYR A 331 -21.67 -6.92 -7.92
CA TYR A 331 -22.79 -6.33 -7.17
C TYR A 331 -22.51 -4.97 -6.50
N SER A 332 -21.25 -4.61 -6.24
CA SER A 332 -20.94 -3.34 -5.56
C SER A 332 -21.18 -2.14 -6.48
N LYS A 333 -22.10 -1.24 -6.12
CA LYS A 333 -22.41 -0.03 -6.93
C LYS A 333 -21.49 1.16 -6.63
N THR A 334 -20.92 1.20 -5.43
CA THR A 334 -20.00 2.25 -4.96
C THR A 334 -18.52 1.82 -5.00
N GLY A 335 -18.26 0.53 -5.24
CA GLY A 335 -16.92 -0.04 -5.26
C GLY A 335 -16.19 0.12 -6.58
N GLY A 336 -14.90 0.42 -6.53
CA GLY A 336 -13.99 0.45 -7.68
C GLY A 336 -12.93 -0.65 -7.61
N MET A 337 -12.32 -0.97 -8.75
CA MET A 337 -11.30 -2.02 -8.84
C MET A 337 -10.31 -1.76 -9.98
N PHE A 338 -9.04 -2.04 -9.71
CA PHE A 338 -7.95 -2.13 -10.68
C PHE A 338 -7.11 -3.36 -10.35
N LEU A 339 -7.33 -4.43 -11.11
CA LEU A 339 -6.63 -5.71 -10.95
C LEU A 339 -5.80 -5.97 -12.21
N ASN A 340 -4.49 -5.71 -12.14
CA ASN A 340 -3.56 -5.93 -13.26
C ASN A 340 -2.83 -7.28 -13.17
N SER A 341 -2.17 -7.68 -14.26
CA SER A 341 -1.43 -8.94 -14.34
C SER A 341 0.09 -8.79 -14.22
N CYS A 342 0.54 -7.71 -13.60
CA CYS A 342 1.96 -7.45 -13.33
C CYS A 342 2.40 -8.19 -12.07
N PHE A 343 3.60 -8.74 -12.05
CA PHE A 343 4.22 -9.26 -10.82
C PHE A 343 4.72 -8.07 -9.98
N ALA A 344 3.83 -7.52 -9.15
CA ALA A 344 4.07 -6.29 -8.40
C ALA A 344 3.49 -6.32 -6.97
N HIS A 345 3.94 -5.38 -6.14
CA HIS A 345 3.44 -5.13 -4.78
C HIS A 345 3.74 -3.66 -4.41
N CYS A 346 2.79 -2.95 -3.78
CA CYS A 346 2.81 -1.48 -3.60
C CYS A 346 2.85 -0.67 -4.89
N GLN A 347 1.70 -0.49 -5.52
CA GLN A 347 1.58 0.20 -6.81
C GLN A 347 1.11 1.67 -6.71
N SER A 348 0.66 2.12 -5.54
CA SER A 348 0.17 3.51 -5.34
C SER A 348 1.27 4.51 -4.96
N GLU A 349 2.38 4.06 -4.40
CA GLU A 349 3.41 4.93 -3.79
C GLU A 349 4.69 5.08 -4.64
N SER A 350 4.84 4.31 -5.72
CA SER A 350 5.87 4.57 -6.73
C SER A 350 5.28 5.32 -7.92
N GLN A 351 6.01 6.32 -8.44
CA GLN A 351 5.55 7.08 -9.60
C GLN A 351 5.47 6.21 -10.86
N ASP A 352 6.44 5.31 -11.02
CA ASP A 352 6.63 4.41 -12.15
C ASP A 352 5.43 3.46 -12.35
N THR A 353 4.65 3.21 -11.29
CA THR A 353 3.40 2.43 -11.33
C THR A 353 2.15 3.29 -11.22
N TRP A 354 2.20 4.40 -10.47
CA TRP A 354 1.04 5.28 -10.27
C TRP A 354 0.61 6.05 -11.53
N PHE A 355 1.51 6.87 -12.10
CA PHE A 355 1.17 7.85 -13.15
C PHE A 355 2.40 8.31 -13.99
N ALA A 356 3.43 7.49 -14.12
CA ALA A 356 4.43 7.68 -15.18
C ALA A 356 3.82 7.47 -16.58
N ALA A 357 4.48 7.95 -17.64
CA ALA A 357 3.94 7.85 -19.00
C ALA A 357 3.77 6.38 -19.44
N ASP A 358 4.75 5.56 -19.07
CA ASP A 358 4.91 4.12 -19.29
C ASP A 358 4.32 3.24 -18.17
N SER A 359 3.62 3.82 -17.18
CA SER A 359 3.09 3.03 -16.06
C SER A 359 2.02 2.00 -16.49
N PRO A 360 1.77 0.94 -15.69
CA PRO A 360 0.88 -0.16 -16.08
C PRO A 360 -0.55 0.28 -16.37
N ARG A 361 -1.14 -0.27 -17.45
CA ARG A 361 -2.40 0.19 -18.05
C ARG A 361 -3.40 -0.94 -18.33
N VAL A 362 -4.36 -1.13 -17.43
CA VAL A 362 -5.53 -1.98 -17.73
C VAL A 362 -6.50 -1.20 -18.60
N HIS A 363 -6.84 -1.72 -19.78
CA HIS A 363 -7.70 -1.04 -20.77
C HIS A 363 -7.25 0.41 -21.10
N ASN A 364 -5.94 0.60 -21.29
CA ASN A 364 -5.26 1.88 -21.55
C ASN A 364 -5.27 2.92 -20.40
N ARG A 365 -5.80 2.57 -19.22
CA ARG A 365 -5.90 3.48 -18.05
C ARG A 365 -4.82 3.18 -17.02
N THR A 366 -4.12 4.22 -16.56
CA THR A 366 -3.21 4.14 -15.42
C THR A 366 -3.96 3.89 -14.11
N ILE A 367 -3.21 3.60 -13.06
CA ILE A 367 -3.74 3.47 -11.70
C ILE A 367 -4.32 4.81 -11.22
N ALA A 368 -3.60 5.92 -11.39
CA ALA A 368 -4.05 7.24 -10.91
C ALA A 368 -5.36 7.69 -11.58
N GLU A 369 -5.48 7.58 -12.91
CA GLU A 369 -6.73 7.86 -13.63
C GLU A 369 -7.88 7.00 -13.11
N SER A 370 -7.61 5.73 -12.84
CA SER A 370 -8.59 4.73 -12.41
C SER A 370 -9.13 5.02 -11.00
N VAL A 371 -8.25 5.35 -10.06
CA VAL A 371 -8.59 5.72 -8.68
C VAL A 371 -9.27 7.09 -8.65
N GLY A 372 -8.77 8.07 -9.40
CA GLY A 372 -9.37 9.40 -9.51
C GLY A 372 -10.78 9.38 -10.09
N ASP A 373 -11.00 8.66 -11.20
CA ASP A 373 -12.32 8.55 -11.84
C ASP A 373 -13.37 7.93 -10.92
N TRP A 374 -12.98 6.94 -10.11
CA TRP A 374 -13.86 6.35 -9.10
C TRP A 374 -14.08 7.29 -7.90
N TYR A 375 -13.00 7.89 -7.38
CA TYR A 375 -13.08 8.71 -6.18
C TYR A 375 -13.98 9.93 -6.41
N PHE A 376 -13.80 10.61 -7.55
CA PHE A 376 -14.57 11.79 -7.96
C PHE A 376 -15.82 11.45 -8.80
N GLU A 377 -16.19 10.16 -8.89
CA GLU A 377 -17.41 9.66 -9.55
C GLU A 377 -17.56 10.05 -11.04
N ARG A 378 -16.44 10.37 -11.70
CA ARG A 378 -16.38 10.65 -13.14
C ARG A 378 -16.77 9.44 -13.98
N ARG A 379 -16.46 8.23 -13.50
CA ARG A 379 -16.73 6.96 -14.20
C ARG A 379 -16.73 5.76 -13.26
N VAL A 380 -17.53 4.75 -13.58
CA VAL A 380 -17.44 3.41 -12.99
C VAL A 380 -16.12 2.75 -13.41
N THR A 381 -15.17 2.66 -12.48
CA THR A 381 -13.89 1.98 -12.68
C THR A 381 -13.91 0.61 -12.01
N LYS A 382 -14.18 -0.44 -12.79
CA LYS A 382 -13.88 -1.82 -12.42
C LYS A 382 -13.11 -2.46 -13.56
N LEU A 383 -11.79 -2.55 -13.42
CA LEU A 383 -10.87 -3.01 -14.44
C LEU A 383 -10.20 -4.30 -13.98
N VAL A 384 -10.27 -5.31 -14.84
CA VAL A 384 -9.63 -6.62 -14.68
C VAL A 384 -8.86 -6.89 -15.95
N ASP A 385 -7.57 -7.17 -15.79
CA ASP A 385 -6.63 -7.43 -16.87
C ASP A 385 -6.71 -8.88 -17.38
N CYS A 386 -6.20 -9.14 -18.58
CA CYS A 386 -6.04 -10.48 -19.15
C CYS A 386 -4.95 -11.28 -18.38
N ALA A 387 -4.74 -12.56 -18.69
CA ALA A 387 -3.75 -13.37 -17.98
C ALA A 387 -2.30 -13.04 -18.42
N TYR A 388 -1.34 -13.03 -17.47
CA TYR A 388 0.09 -12.92 -17.79
C TYR A 388 0.51 -14.02 -18.79
N PRO A 389 1.32 -13.72 -19.83
CA PRO A 389 2.09 -12.48 -20.05
C PRO A 389 1.45 -11.50 -21.06
N CYS A 390 0.14 -11.22 -20.97
CA CYS A 390 -0.52 -10.36 -21.97
C CYS A 390 -0.20 -8.86 -21.87
N ASP A 391 -0.02 -8.30 -20.67
CA ASP A 391 0.20 -6.86 -20.47
C ASP A 391 1.69 -6.52 -20.58
N ASN A 392 2.03 -5.78 -21.63
CA ASN A 392 3.39 -5.32 -21.94
C ASN A 392 3.74 -3.98 -21.26
N SER A 393 2.78 -3.34 -20.56
CA SER A 393 3.04 -2.15 -19.73
C SER A 393 3.44 -2.49 -18.28
N CYS A 394 3.58 -3.79 -17.97
CA CYS A 394 3.85 -4.25 -16.62
C CYS A 394 5.28 -3.99 -16.12
N HIS A 395 5.43 -2.98 -15.28
CA HIS A 395 6.56 -2.81 -14.38
C HIS A 395 6.55 -3.88 -13.27
N ASN A 396 7.17 -5.03 -13.57
CA ASN A 396 7.26 -6.18 -12.67
C ASN A 396 8.28 -5.92 -11.53
N THR A 397 7.80 -5.47 -10.36
CA THR A 397 8.63 -5.19 -9.18
C THR A 397 8.96 -6.49 -8.42
N ILE A 398 9.93 -7.25 -8.92
CA ILE A 398 10.42 -8.46 -8.27
C ILE A 398 11.39 -8.11 -7.12
N GLY A 399 10.89 -8.13 -5.88
CA GLY A 399 11.65 -7.88 -4.65
C GLY A 399 10.95 -8.38 -3.40
#